data_AF-A0A284RVJ0-F1
#
_entry.id   AF-A0A284RVJ0-F1
#
_cell.length_a   1.000
_cell.length_b   1.000
_cell.length_c   1.000
_cell.angle_alpha   90.00
_cell.angle_beta   90.00
_cell.angle_gamma   90.00
#
_symmetry.space_group_name_H-M   'P 1'
#
loop_
_entity.id
_entity.type
_entity.pdbx_description
1 polymer ?
#
loop_
_entity_poly.entity_id
_entity_poly.type
_entity_poly.pdbx_seq_one_letter_code
_entity_poly.pdbx_strand_id
1 'polypeptide(L)'
;MIQDLKWWETTLSKPSLFCSLQPKGPQLDWDISVDASMDWGIGMIVNSKWDAWSLHPGWKSEGRNISWLEALAIEFLVYILEANDLRDVTIPAHSDNQRVISAFEKSHSQSISINLSI
;
A
#
# COMPACT_ATOMS: atom_id res chain seq x y z
N MET A 1 22.74 -3.83 24.23
CA MET A 1 22.05 -3.28 25.41
C MET A 1 22.25 -1.76 25.56
N ILE A 2 23.44 -1.21 25.85
CA ILE A 2 23.65 0.26 25.91
C ILE A 2 23.55 0.93 24.52
N GLN A 3 23.91 0.19 23.46
CA GLN A 3 23.92 0.71 22.09
C GLN A 3 22.52 0.89 21.51
N ASP A 4 21.61 -0.04 21.82
CA ASP A 4 20.20 0.03 21.41
C ASP A 4 19.47 1.20 22.10
N LEU A 5 19.80 1.46 23.37
CA LEU A 5 19.28 2.60 24.12
C LEU A 5 19.70 3.93 23.46
N LYS A 6 20.97 4.08 23.08
CA LYS A 6 21.45 5.26 22.35
C LYS A 6 20.80 5.40 20.97
N TRP A 7 20.53 4.29 20.29
CA TRP A 7 19.84 4.28 19.01
C TRP A 7 18.40 4.78 19.15
N TRP A 8 17.66 4.29 20.15
CA TRP A 8 16.30 4.74 20.44
C TRP A 8 16.25 6.20 20.86
N GLU A 9 17.15 6.63 21.76
CA GLU A 9 17.25 8.03 22.20
C GLU A 9 17.50 8.96 21.01
N THR A 10 18.47 8.62 20.15
CA THR A 10 18.80 9.43 18.97
C THR A 10 17.63 9.47 17.96
N THR A 11 16.90 8.37 17.82
CA THR A 11 15.81 8.23 16.86
C THR A 11 14.56 8.98 17.32
N LEU A 12 14.15 8.77 18.57
CA LEU A 12 12.93 9.37 19.15
C LEU A 12 13.11 10.85 19.55
N SER A 13 14.34 11.33 19.68
CA SER A 13 14.62 12.76 19.91
C SER A 13 14.47 13.61 18.65
N LYS A 14 14.26 13.01 17.47
CA LYS A 14 14.02 13.75 16.22
C LYS A 14 12.60 14.33 16.25
N PRO A 15 12.41 15.67 16.21
CA PRO A 15 11.08 16.29 16.30
C PRO A 15 10.13 15.88 15.18
N SER A 16 10.66 15.45 14.04
CA SER A 16 9.90 14.97 12.88
C SER A 16 9.44 13.51 13.01
N LEU A 17 9.88 12.79 14.05
CA LEU A 17 9.60 11.37 14.23
C LEU A 17 8.61 11.18 15.37
N PHE A 18 7.32 11.24 15.04
CA PHE A 18 6.23 10.98 15.98
C PHE A 18 5.34 9.86 15.45
N CYS A 19 4.75 9.09 16.35
CA CYS A 19 3.68 8.15 16.03
C CYS A 19 2.37 8.77 16.53
N SER A 20 1.46 9.09 15.60
CA SER A 20 0.14 9.61 15.96
C SER A 20 -0.68 8.51 16.61
N LEU A 21 -1.02 8.68 17.90
CA LEU A 21 -1.95 7.79 18.61
C LEU A 21 -3.41 8.23 18.43
N GLN A 22 -3.70 9.07 17.43
CA GLN A 22 -5.06 9.48 17.15
C GLN A 22 -5.91 8.24 16.82
N PRO A 23 -7.16 8.18 17.31
CA PRO A 23 -8.06 7.11 16.94
C PRO A 23 -8.24 7.11 15.42
N LYS A 24 -8.45 5.91 14.85
CA LYS A 24 -8.78 5.78 13.43
C LYS A 24 -9.96 6.70 13.12
N GLY A 25 -9.83 7.48 12.06
CA GLY A 25 -10.92 8.33 11.60
C GLY A 25 -12.11 7.53 11.08
N PRO A 26 -13.22 8.20 10.76
CA PRO A 26 -14.48 7.54 10.44
C PRO A 26 -14.31 6.55 9.28
N GLN A 27 -15.06 5.45 9.35
CA GLN A 27 -15.12 4.50 8.25
C GLN A 27 -15.95 5.10 7.12
N LEU A 28 -15.38 5.11 5.91
CA LEU A 28 -16.02 5.59 4.70
C LEU A 28 -16.12 4.42 3.73
N ASP A 29 -17.33 4.13 3.26
CA ASP A 29 -17.58 3.04 2.32
C ASP A 29 -17.55 3.59 0.88
N TRP A 30 -16.43 3.34 0.20
CA TRP A 30 -16.16 3.83 -1.16
C TRP A 30 -16.20 2.73 -2.20
N ASP A 31 -16.69 1.53 -1.87
CA ASP A 31 -16.76 0.40 -2.79
C ASP A 31 -15.45 0.23 -3.59
N ILE A 32 -14.39 -0.11 -2.86
CA ILE A 32 -13.05 -0.18 -3.40
C ILE A 32 -12.67 -1.63 -3.67
N SER A 33 -12.39 -1.93 -4.92
CA SER A 33 -11.87 -3.24 -5.35
C SER A 33 -10.66 -3.04 -6.26
N VAL A 34 -9.59 -3.78 -6.00
CA VAL A 34 -8.32 -3.68 -6.74
C VAL A 34 -7.82 -5.08 -7.11
N ASP A 35 -7.42 -5.24 -8.37
CA ASP A 35 -6.91 -6.49 -8.92
C ASP A 35 -5.72 -6.24 -9.88
N ALA A 36 -4.86 -7.24 -10.01
CA ALA A 36 -3.74 -7.22 -10.92
C ALA A 36 -3.58 -8.57 -11.66
N SER A 37 -3.33 -8.49 -12.96
CA SER A 37 -3.09 -9.64 -13.83
C SER A 37 -1.73 -9.55 -14.50
N MET A 38 -0.98 -10.66 -14.51
CA MET A 38 0.32 -10.75 -15.19
C MET A 38 0.22 -10.56 -16.71
N ASP A 39 -0.92 -10.90 -17.29
CA ASP A 39 -1.11 -10.93 -18.74
C ASP A 39 -1.64 -9.60 -19.28
N TRP A 40 -2.25 -8.78 -18.43
CA TRP A 40 -2.91 -7.55 -18.85
C TRP A 40 -2.44 -6.32 -18.08
N GLY A 41 -2.57 -6.30 -16.74
CA GLY A 41 -2.20 -5.15 -15.91
C GLY A 41 -3.08 -4.97 -14.69
N ILE A 42 -3.27 -3.73 -14.29
CA ILE A 42 -3.94 -3.36 -13.03
C ILE A 42 -5.33 -2.84 -13.36
N GLY A 43 -6.34 -3.31 -12.62
CA GLY A 43 -7.70 -2.81 -12.68
C GLY A 43 -8.19 -2.42 -11.29
N MET A 44 -8.98 -1.36 -11.21
CA MET A 44 -9.62 -0.97 -9.96
C MET A 44 -10.98 -0.35 -10.16
N ILE A 45 -11.80 -0.50 -9.12
CA ILE A 45 -13.07 0.19 -8.93
C ILE A 45 -12.93 1.02 -7.65
N VAL A 46 -13.24 2.30 -7.75
CA VAL A 46 -13.25 3.26 -6.65
C VAL A 46 -14.50 4.13 -6.79
N ASN A 47 -15.40 4.04 -5.82
CA ASN A 47 -16.62 4.86 -5.72
C ASN A 47 -17.45 4.81 -7.01
N SER A 48 -17.78 3.59 -7.46
CA SER A 48 -18.53 3.31 -8.70
C SER A 48 -17.86 3.78 -10.00
N LYS A 49 -16.60 4.21 -9.96
CA LYS A 49 -15.78 4.49 -11.14
C LYS A 49 -14.73 3.40 -11.29
N TRP A 50 -14.34 3.10 -12.51
CA TRP A 50 -13.27 2.16 -12.77
C TRP A 50 -12.17 2.82 -13.60
N ASP A 51 -10.95 2.36 -13.38
CA ASP A 51 -9.80 2.68 -14.22
C ASP A 51 -8.90 1.45 -14.33
N ALA A 52 -8.11 1.39 -15.40
CA ALA A 52 -7.30 0.23 -15.70
C ALA A 52 -6.06 0.60 -16.53
N TRP A 53 -4.91 0.04 -16.15
CA TRP A 53 -3.62 0.31 -16.79
C TRP A 53 -3.00 -0.97 -17.31
N SER A 54 -2.74 -1.00 -18.62
CA SER A 54 -2.10 -2.12 -19.29
C SER A 54 -0.59 -2.14 -19.07
N LEU A 55 -0.01 -3.33 -18.98
CA LEU A 55 1.43 -3.52 -18.81
C LEU A 55 2.19 -3.19 -20.08
N HIS A 56 3.30 -2.47 -19.92
CA HIS A 56 4.22 -2.25 -21.01
C HIS A 56 4.98 -3.55 -21.34
N PRO A 57 5.26 -3.85 -22.64
CA PRO A 57 6.16 -4.93 -23.00
C PRO A 57 7.49 -4.86 -22.24
N GLY A 58 7.90 -5.99 -21.66
CA GLY A 58 9.12 -6.08 -20.85
C GLY A 58 8.96 -5.69 -19.37
N TRP A 59 7.73 -5.49 -18.87
CA TRP A 59 7.48 -5.18 -17.46
C TRP A 59 8.04 -6.24 -16.49
N LYS A 60 8.06 -7.52 -16.90
CA LYS A 60 8.55 -8.65 -16.08
C LYS A 60 10.07 -8.75 -16.10
N SER A 61 10.75 -7.65 -15.81
CA SER A 61 12.21 -7.57 -15.66
C SER A 61 12.59 -7.16 -14.24
N GLU A 62 13.85 -7.35 -13.87
CA GLU A 62 14.41 -6.86 -12.59
C GLU A 62 13.70 -7.40 -11.33
N GLY A 63 13.21 -8.66 -11.40
CA GLY A 63 12.52 -9.30 -10.29
C GLY A 63 11.07 -8.86 -10.09
N ARG A 64 10.52 -8.03 -11.00
CA ARG A 64 9.09 -7.70 -11.02
C ARG A 64 8.26 -8.95 -11.32
N ASN A 65 7.29 -9.19 -10.46
CA ASN A 65 6.39 -10.34 -10.51
C ASN A 65 4.95 -9.87 -10.21
N ILE A 66 4.02 -10.81 -10.13
CA ILE A 66 2.62 -10.47 -9.84
C ILE A 66 2.47 -9.69 -8.53
N SER A 67 3.23 -10.05 -7.50
CA SER A 67 3.19 -9.35 -6.22
C SER A 67 3.72 -7.93 -6.26
N TRP A 68 4.59 -7.61 -7.21
CA TRP A 68 4.96 -6.22 -7.48
C TRP A 68 3.81 -5.44 -8.12
N LEU A 69 3.06 -6.05 -9.05
CA LEU A 69 1.88 -5.39 -9.67
C LEU A 69 0.78 -5.15 -8.65
N GLU A 70 0.54 -6.10 -7.76
CA GLU A 70 -0.47 -5.98 -6.70
C GLU A 70 -0.10 -4.87 -5.71
N ALA A 71 1.18 -4.75 -5.35
CA ALA A 71 1.66 -3.65 -4.53
C ALA A 71 1.50 -2.29 -5.23
N LEU A 72 1.83 -2.22 -6.52
CA LEU A 72 1.62 -1.03 -7.34
C LEU A 72 0.13 -0.64 -7.43
N ALA A 73 -0.77 -1.62 -7.45
CA ALA A 73 -2.20 -1.40 -7.46
C ALA A 73 -2.70 -0.74 -6.16
N ILE A 74 -2.14 -1.11 -5.01
CA ILE A 74 -2.39 -0.44 -3.73
C ILE A 74 -1.81 0.98 -3.74
N GLU A 75 -0.62 1.19 -4.29
CA GLU A 75 -0.02 2.53 -4.40
C GLU A 75 -0.90 3.45 -5.25
N PHE A 76 -1.41 2.97 -6.38
CA PHE A 76 -2.34 3.74 -7.23
C PHE A 76 -3.63 4.09 -6.49
N LEU A 77 -4.17 3.15 -5.70
CA LEU A 77 -5.31 3.42 -4.85
C LEU A 77 -5.02 4.58 -3.88
N VAL A 78 -3.86 4.60 -3.22
CA VAL A 78 -3.47 5.70 -2.32
C VAL A 78 -3.43 7.04 -3.04
N TYR A 79 -2.84 7.12 -4.24
CA TYR A 79 -2.84 8.36 -5.02
C TYR A 79 -4.24 8.83 -5.41
N ILE A 80 -5.15 7.91 -5.73
CA ILE A 80 -6.55 8.25 -6.04
C ILE A 80 -7.25 8.80 -4.80
N LEU A 81 -7.07 8.19 -3.64
CA LEU A 81 -7.66 8.67 -2.38
C LEU A 81 -7.13 10.06 -2.02
N GLU A 82 -5.83 10.29 -2.18
CA GLU A 82 -5.20 11.61 -1.98
C GLU A 82 -5.76 12.65 -2.96
N ALA A 83 -5.89 12.31 -4.24
CA ALA A 83 -6.42 13.20 -5.27
C ALA A 83 -7.89 13.57 -5.05
N ASN A 84 -8.63 12.79 -4.26
CA ASN A 84 -9.99 13.08 -3.82
C ASN A 84 -10.06 13.82 -2.46
N ASP A 85 -8.94 14.30 -1.94
CA ASP A 85 -8.79 15.02 -0.67
C ASP A 85 -9.33 14.24 0.55
N LEU A 86 -9.24 12.90 0.50
CA LEU A 86 -9.59 12.05 1.64
C LEU A 86 -8.43 12.03 2.63
N ARG A 87 -8.69 12.53 3.84
CA ARG A 87 -7.72 12.59 4.95
C ARG A 87 -8.34 12.06 6.23
N ASP A 88 -7.53 11.40 7.04
CA ASP A 88 -7.95 10.87 8.34
C ASP A 88 -9.25 10.04 8.25
N VAL A 89 -9.35 9.15 7.27
CA VAL A 89 -10.48 8.22 7.10
C VAL A 89 -10.00 6.79 7.04
N THR A 90 -10.86 5.85 7.43
CA THR A 90 -10.63 4.41 7.24
C THR A 90 -11.50 3.93 6.09
N ILE A 91 -10.90 3.31 5.06
CA ILE A 91 -11.65 2.84 3.90
C ILE A 91 -11.35 1.36 3.70
N PRO A 92 -12.38 0.49 3.71
CA PRO A 92 -12.18 -0.90 3.36
C PRO A 92 -11.87 -1.01 1.87
N ALA A 93 -10.79 -1.72 1.55
CA ALA A 93 -10.42 -2.06 0.18
C ALA A 93 -10.41 -3.58 0.02
N HIS A 94 -10.95 -4.05 -1.09
CA HIS A 94 -11.04 -5.47 -1.42
C HIS A 94 -9.97 -5.83 -2.46
N SER A 95 -9.25 -6.91 -2.21
CA SER A 95 -8.33 -7.52 -3.17
C SER A 95 -8.37 -9.03 -2.96
N ASP A 96 -8.14 -9.81 -4.03
CA ASP A 96 -8.04 -11.27 -3.93
C ASP A 96 -6.60 -11.72 -3.58
N ASN A 97 -5.63 -10.80 -3.55
CA ASN A 97 -4.26 -11.15 -3.24
C ASN A 97 -3.99 -11.23 -1.72
N GLN A 98 -4.18 -12.43 -1.20
CA GLN A 98 -3.91 -12.75 0.20
C GLN A 98 -2.46 -12.49 0.64
N ARG A 99 -1.47 -12.53 -0.28
CA ARG A 99 -0.06 -12.27 0.08
C ARG A 99 0.22 -10.80 0.33
N VAL A 100 -0.35 -9.89 -0.45
CA VAL A 100 -0.24 -8.45 -0.26
C VAL A 100 -1.06 -8.01 0.94
N ILE A 101 -2.29 -8.51 1.08
CA ILE A 101 -3.13 -8.25 2.27
C ILE A 101 -2.40 -8.66 3.54
N SER A 102 -1.89 -9.90 3.60
CA SER A 102 -1.18 -10.38 4.78
C SER A 102 0.17 -9.68 5.01
N ALA A 103 0.80 -9.10 3.99
CA ALA A 103 2.00 -8.30 4.14
C ALA A 103 1.72 -6.91 4.73
N PHE A 104 0.66 -6.24 4.27
CA PHE A 104 0.19 -4.97 4.84
C PHE A 104 -0.27 -5.15 6.29
N GLU A 105 -1.03 -6.20 6.59
CA GLU A 105 -1.46 -6.52 7.96
C GLU A 105 -0.28 -6.78 8.92
N LYS A 106 0.83 -7.34 8.41
CA LYS A 106 2.04 -7.65 9.20
C LYS A 106 3.10 -6.55 9.16
N SER A 107 2.86 -5.48 8.38
CA SER A 107 3.83 -4.43 8.06
C SER A 107 5.19 -4.94 7.53
N HIS A 108 5.23 -6.16 6.98
CA HIS A 108 6.40 -6.78 6.39
C HIS A 108 6.02 -8.00 5.54
N SER A 109 6.74 -8.21 4.44
CA SER A 109 6.65 -9.35 3.52
C SER A 109 8.01 -10.05 3.37
N GLN A 110 7.99 -11.33 3.01
CA GLN A 110 9.21 -12.05 2.60
C GLN A 110 9.71 -11.62 1.21
N SER A 111 8.89 -10.88 0.45
CA SER A 111 9.27 -10.32 -0.84
C SER A 111 9.81 -8.90 -0.67
N ILE A 112 11.06 -8.66 -1.08
CA ILE A 112 11.71 -7.35 -1.04
C ILE A 112 10.88 -6.31 -1.82
N SER A 113 10.33 -6.70 -2.96
CA SER A 113 9.55 -5.79 -3.81
C SER A 113 8.26 -5.30 -3.13
N ILE A 114 7.66 -6.12 -2.26
CA ILE A 114 6.47 -5.72 -1.49
C ILE A 114 6.88 -4.82 -0.32
N ASN A 115 8.02 -5.11 0.33
CA ASN A 115 8.54 -4.25 1.40
C ASN A 115 8.93 -2.85 0.92
N LEU A 116 9.30 -2.70 -0.35
CA LEU A 116 9.59 -1.39 -0.95
C LEU A 116 8.32 -0.57 -1.25
N SER A 117 7.14 -1.19 -1.15
CA SER A 117 5.84 -0.59 -1.46
C SER A 117 4.90 -0.49 -0.25
N ILE A 118 5.35 -0.94 0.94
CA ILE A 118 4.68 -0.73 2.25
C ILE A 118 5.37 0.44 2.94
#